data_AF-A0A7J7ND56-F1
#
_entry.id   AF-A0A7J7ND56-F1
#
_cell.length_a   1.000
_cell.length_b   1.000
_cell.length_c   1.000
_cell.angle_alpha   90.00
_cell.angle_beta   90.00
_cell.angle_gamma   90.00
#
_symmetry.space_group_name_H-M   'P 1'
#
loop_
_entity.id
_entity.type
_entity.pdbx_description
1 polymer ?
#
loop_
_entity_poly.entity_id
_entity_poly.type
_entity_poly.pdbx_seq_one_letter_code
_entity_poly.pdbx_strand_id
1 'polypeptide(L)'
;MRQAREKFLSLRKGTKLDTALVIEEELHKARSTLEEARFNLVTALSNVEAKKRFMFLEDVTGTMDAHLHNFKQGYDLLYQIEPYINQAREKFLSLRKGTKLDTALVIEEELHKARSTLEEARFNLVTALSNVEAKKEVQLIEAVMQSAAKGKVQAIRQGYLSKRSSNLSGDWKRRFFVLDSRGMLYYYRKEKSKPSGGGSHLAGQRNSSEMSPDC
;
A
#
# COMPACT_ATOMS: atom_id res chain seq x y z
N MET A 1 -62.89 -54.88 38.60
CA MET A 1 -64.17 -54.92 37.84
C MET A 1 -64.42 -56.26 37.15
N ARG A 2 -63.56 -56.72 36.22
CA ARG A 2 -63.79 -57.96 35.44
C ARG A 2 -64.10 -59.20 36.29
N GLN A 3 -63.25 -59.50 37.26
CA GLN A 3 -63.45 -60.65 38.17
C GLN A 3 -64.72 -60.53 39.02
N ALA A 4 -65.05 -59.34 39.54
CA ALA A 4 -66.28 -59.11 40.32
C ALA A 4 -67.55 -59.28 39.46
N ARG A 5 -67.49 -58.87 38.18
CA ARG A 5 -68.58 -59.09 37.21
C ARG A 5 -68.75 -60.57 36.89
N GLU A 6 -67.66 -61.30 36.67
CA GLU A 6 -67.69 -62.74 36.42
C GLU A 6 -68.29 -63.50 37.62
N LYS A 7 -67.91 -63.13 38.85
CA LYS A 7 -68.53 -63.66 40.08
C LYS A 7 -70.04 -63.39 40.15
N PHE A 8 -70.47 -62.15 39.90
CA PHE A 8 -71.89 -61.78 39.91
C PHE A 8 -72.70 -62.55 38.86
N LEU A 9 -72.17 -62.72 37.65
CA LEU A 9 -72.82 -63.48 36.58
C LEU A 9 -72.92 -64.99 36.86
N SER A 10 -72.14 -65.51 37.82
CA SER A 10 -72.15 -66.93 38.20
C SER A 10 -73.24 -67.29 39.24
N LEU A 11 -74.00 -66.31 39.75
CA LEU A 11 -75.08 -66.52 40.71
C LEU A 11 -76.20 -67.41 40.13
N ARG A 12 -76.70 -68.36 40.93
CA ARG A 12 -77.82 -69.25 40.54
C ARG A 12 -79.11 -68.88 41.30
N LYS A 13 -80.28 -69.30 40.79
CA LYS A 13 -81.62 -69.05 41.37
C LYS A 13 -81.84 -69.53 42.82
N GLY A 14 -80.96 -70.35 43.39
CA GLY A 14 -81.03 -70.82 44.79
C GLY A 14 -79.94 -70.27 45.71
N THR A 15 -79.19 -69.25 45.27
CA THR A 15 -78.11 -68.66 46.08
C THR A 15 -78.69 -67.96 47.31
N LYS A 16 -78.04 -68.11 48.47
CA LYS A 16 -78.50 -67.46 49.71
C LYS A 16 -78.49 -65.95 49.54
N LEU A 17 -79.50 -65.27 50.07
CA LEU A 17 -79.68 -63.82 49.92
C LEU A 17 -78.44 -63.05 50.38
N ASP A 18 -77.90 -63.38 51.55
CA ASP A 18 -76.71 -62.72 52.12
C ASP A 18 -75.50 -62.82 51.20
N THR A 19 -75.28 -64.00 50.60
CA THR A 19 -74.16 -64.20 49.66
C THR A 19 -74.36 -63.44 48.34
N ALA A 20 -75.60 -63.30 47.88
CA ALA A 20 -75.89 -62.51 46.67
C ALA A 20 -75.66 -61.01 46.93
N LEU A 21 -76.07 -60.50 48.10
CA LEU A 21 -75.88 -59.11 48.50
C LEU A 21 -74.39 -58.74 48.58
N VAL A 22 -73.55 -59.60 49.17
CA VAL A 22 -72.10 -59.37 49.25
C VAL A 22 -71.46 -59.30 47.86
N ILE A 23 -71.85 -60.19 46.94
CA ILE A 23 -71.31 -60.20 45.57
C ILE A 23 -71.78 -58.97 44.78
N GLU A 24 -73.00 -58.50 45.01
CA GLU A 24 -73.54 -57.27 44.43
C GLU A 24 -72.81 -56.03 44.95
N GLU A 25 -72.51 -55.97 46.26
CA GLU A 25 -71.71 -54.91 46.87
C GLU A 25 -70.27 -54.92 46.31
N GLU A 26 -69.62 -56.09 46.20
CA GLU A 26 -68.30 -56.23 45.57
C GLU A 26 -68.30 -55.70 44.13
N LEU A 27 -69.36 -55.99 43.35
CA LEU A 27 -69.51 -55.49 41.99
C LEU A 27 -69.66 -53.97 41.97
N HIS A 28 -70.49 -53.41 42.85
CA HIS A 28 -70.70 -51.98 42.97
C HIS A 28 -69.42 -51.23 43.31
N LYS A 29 -68.66 -51.72 44.31
CA LYS A 29 -67.36 -51.17 44.69
C LYS A 29 -66.37 -51.25 43.54
N ALA A 30 -66.27 -52.41 42.88
CA ALA A 30 -65.38 -52.60 41.75
C ALA A 30 -65.71 -51.74 40.53
N ARG A 31 -66.98 -51.34 40.36
CA ARG A 31 -67.42 -50.38 39.33
C ARG A 31 -67.05 -48.95 39.72
N SER A 32 -67.29 -48.56 40.97
CA SER A 32 -66.93 -47.23 41.48
C SER A 32 -65.42 -46.97 41.34
N THR A 33 -64.57 -47.91 41.77
CA THR A 33 -63.11 -47.80 41.62
C THR A 33 -62.68 -47.70 40.15
N LEU A 34 -63.37 -48.38 39.23
CA LEU A 34 -63.06 -48.29 37.80
C LEU A 34 -63.41 -46.91 37.22
N GLU A 35 -64.56 -46.35 37.57
CA GLU A 35 -64.94 -45.01 37.11
C GLU A 35 -64.01 -43.94 37.69
N GLU A 36 -63.61 -44.07 38.95
CA GLU A 36 -62.61 -43.19 39.58
C GLU A 36 -61.26 -43.27 38.85
N ALA A 37 -60.74 -44.48 38.60
CA ALA A 37 -59.50 -44.66 37.87
C ALA A 37 -59.57 -44.09 36.43
N ARG A 38 -60.71 -44.26 35.75
CA ARG A 38 -60.95 -43.70 34.42
C ARG A 38 -60.94 -42.18 34.44
N PHE A 39 -61.61 -41.57 35.41
CA PHE A 39 -61.62 -40.12 35.59
C PHE A 39 -60.22 -39.56 35.86
N ASN A 40 -59.46 -40.23 36.73
CA ASN A 40 -58.08 -39.85 37.04
C ASN A 40 -57.18 -39.95 35.81
N LEU A 41 -57.31 -41.00 35.01
CA LEU A 41 -56.53 -41.17 33.78
C LEU A 41 -56.83 -40.07 32.76
N VAL A 42 -58.11 -39.78 32.51
CA VAL A 42 -58.51 -38.71 31.57
C VAL A 42 -58.00 -37.35 32.04
N THR A 43 -58.09 -37.07 33.34
CA THR A 43 -57.55 -35.85 33.95
C THR A 43 -56.03 -35.75 33.76
N ALA A 44 -55.30 -36.85 34.02
CA ALA A 44 -53.85 -36.89 33.84
C ALA A 44 -53.44 -36.68 32.37
N LEU A 45 -54.13 -37.34 31.44
CA LEU A 45 -53.90 -37.16 30.01
C LEU A 45 -54.16 -35.72 29.58
N SER A 46 -55.29 -35.13 29.98
CA SER A 46 -55.63 -33.73 29.69
C SER A 46 -54.53 -32.77 30.18
N ASN A 47 -54.02 -32.98 31.40
CA ASN A 47 -52.94 -32.17 31.96
C ASN A 47 -51.63 -32.30 31.17
N VAL A 48 -51.27 -33.52 30.74
CA VAL A 48 -50.09 -33.73 29.89
C VAL A 48 -50.26 -33.07 28.53
N GLU A 49 -51.46 -33.16 27.94
CA GLU A 49 -51.76 -32.51 26.66
C GLU A 49 -51.75 -30.98 26.73
N ALA A 50 -52.18 -30.41 27.86
CA ALA A 50 -52.07 -28.98 28.09
C ALA A 50 -50.60 -28.54 28.21
N LYS A 51 -49.77 -29.30 28.94
CA LYS A 51 -48.35 -28.97 29.14
C LYS A 51 -47.50 -29.12 27.87
N LYS A 52 -47.66 -30.22 27.13
CA LYS A 52 -46.83 -30.51 25.94
C LYS A 52 -46.91 -29.41 24.87
N ARG A 53 -48.02 -28.65 24.84
CA ARG A 53 -48.23 -27.54 23.88
C ARG A 53 -47.28 -26.38 24.13
N PHE A 54 -46.79 -26.19 25.36
CA PHE A 54 -45.93 -25.07 25.71
C PHE A 54 -44.46 -25.44 25.86
N MET A 55 -44.15 -26.70 26.17
CA MET A 55 -42.78 -27.16 26.40
C MET A 55 -41.83 -26.83 25.24
N PHE A 56 -42.23 -27.10 23.99
CA PHE A 56 -41.39 -26.77 22.84
C PHE A 56 -41.12 -25.27 22.72
N LEU A 57 -42.13 -24.44 22.99
CA LEU A 57 -41.99 -22.99 22.91
C LEU A 57 -41.13 -22.46 24.06
N GLU A 58 -41.25 -23.02 25.25
CA GLU A 58 -40.38 -22.71 26.39
C GLU A 58 -38.92 -23.06 26.10
N ASP A 59 -38.65 -24.25 25.57
CA ASP A 59 -37.29 -24.70 25.21
C ASP A 59 -36.66 -23.81 24.14
N VAL A 60 -37.42 -23.48 23.08
CA VAL A 60 -36.95 -22.59 22.01
C VAL A 60 -36.70 -21.18 22.55
N THR A 61 -37.59 -20.65 23.38
CA THR A 61 -37.44 -19.31 23.97
C THR A 61 -36.23 -19.25 24.89
N GLY A 62 -36.04 -20.25 25.76
CA GLY A 62 -34.87 -20.35 26.63
C GLY A 62 -33.55 -20.44 25.85
N THR A 63 -33.54 -21.20 24.75
CA THR A 63 -32.37 -21.28 23.86
C THR A 63 -32.07 -19.94 23.21
N MET A 64 -33.09 -19.23 22.73
CA MET A 64 -32.91 -17.91 22.11
C MET A 64 -32.43 -16.86 23.11
N ASP A 65 -32.94 -16.86 24.33
CA ASP A 65 -32.49 -15.97 25.40
C ASP A 65 -31.02 -16.22 25.77
N ALA A 66 -30.63 -17.49 25.92
CA ALA A 66 -29.24 -17.87 26.16
C ALA A 66 -28.31 -17.40 25.02
N HIS A 67 -28.72 -17.55 23.76
CA HIS A 67 -27.94 -17.04 22.62
C HIS A 67 -27.81 -15.52 22.65
N LEU A 68 -28.90 -14.80 22.88
CA LEU A 68 -28.88 -13.34 22.95
C LEU A 68 -27.93 -12.86 24.06
N HIS A 69 -27.97 -13.51 25.21
CA HIS A 69 -27.09 -13.21 26.32
C HIS A 69 -25.61 -13.49 25.98
N ASN A 70 -25.32 -14.63 25.36
CA ASN A 70 -23.96 -15.00 24.92
C ASN A 70 -23.39 -13.98 23.92
N PHE A 71 -24.17 -13.58 22.91
CA PHE A 71 -23.72 -12.58 21.93
C PHE A 71 -23.49 -11.21 22.56
N LYS A 72 -24.34 -10.80 23.50
CA LYS A 72 -24.16 -9.55 24.23
C LYS A 72 -22.87 -9.54 25.06
N GLN A 73 -22.62 -10.61 25.82
CA GLN A 73 -21.36 -10.75 26.57
C GLN A 73 -20.14 -10.73 25.65
N GLY A 74 -20.21 -11.44 24.51
CA GLY A 74 -19.14 -11.44 23.51
C GLY A 74 -18.88 -10.06 22.92
N TYR A 75 -19.94 -9.30 22.62
CA TYR A 75 -19.83 -7.91 22.17
C TYR A 75 -19.14 -7.02 23.22
N ASP A 76 -19.59 -7.08 24.48
CA ASP A 76 -19.02 -6.28 25.56
C ASP A 76 -17.52 -6.56 25.74
N LEU A 77 -17.10 -7.82 25.61
CA LEU A 77 -15.70 -8.20 25.67
C LEU A 77 -14.89 -7.63 24.49
N LEU A 78 -15.40 -7.74 23.27
CA LEU A 78 -14.73 -7.19 22.08
C LEU A 78 -14.61 -5.67 22.15
N TYR A 79 -15.66 -5.01 22.64
CA TYR A 79 -15.69 -3.58 22.86
C TYR A 79 -14.61 -3.14 23.87
N GLN A 80 -14.42 -3.90 24.96
CA GLN A 80 -13.34 -3.65 25.92
C GLN A 80 -11.93 -3.82 25.33
N ILE A 81 -11.76 -4.69 24.33
CA ILE A 81 -10.47 -4.94 23.67
C ILE A 81 -10.14 -3.87 22.61
N GLU A 82 -11.14 -3.22 22.03
CA GLU A 82 -11.01 -2.18 21.01
C GLU A 82 -9.91 -1.11 21.30
N PRO A 83 -9.82 -0.50 22.50
CA PRO A 83 -8.78 0.48 22.79
C PRO A 83 -7.35 -0.08 22.67
N TYR A 84 -7.14 -1.36 23.01
CA TYR A 84 -5.84 -2.00 22.90
C TYR A 84 -5.45 -2.25 21.44
N ILE A 85 -6.41 -2.64 20.60
CA ILE A 85 -6.21 -2.78 19.16
C ILE A 85 -5.81 -1.42 18.56
N ASN A 86 -6.49 -0.35 18.95
CA ASN A 86 -6.19 1.00 18.49
C ASN A 86 -4.82 1.48 18.98
N GLN A 87 -4.46 1.22 20.24
CA GLN A 87 -3.14 1.53 20.76
C GLN A 87 -2.03 0.77 20.02
N ALA A 88 -2.22 -0.52 19.76
CA ALA A 88 -1.27 -1.33 18.99
C ALA A 88 -1.11 -0.76 17.57
N ARG A 89 -2.23 -0.43 16.91
CA ARG A 89 -2.23 0.20 15.58
C ARG A 89 -1.41 1.49 15.55
N GLU A 90 -1.62 2.39 16.50
CA GLU A 90 -0.86 3.64 16.58
C GLU A 90 0.64 3.41 16.80
N LYS A 91 1.00 2.46 17.69
CA LYS A 91 2.40 2.06 17.90
C LYS A 91 3.05 1.52 16.62
N PHE A 92 2.35 0.68 15.85
CA PHE A 92 2.87 0.20 14.57
C PHE A 92 3.03 1.31 13.54
N LEU A 93 2.09 2.26 13.48
CA LEU A 93 2.17 3.41 12.58
C LEU A 93 3.34 4.34 12.95
N SER A 94 3.56 4.60 14.24
CA SER A 94 4.67 5.45 14.69
C SER A 94 6.03 4.80 14.41
N LEU A 95 6.21 3.52 14.70
CA LEU A 95 7.43 2.77 14.37
C LEU A 95 7.71 2.76 12.86
N ARG A 96 6.68 2.56 12.05
CA ARG A 96 6.80 2.62 10.58
C ARG A 96 7.19 4.01 10.07
N LYS A 97 6.72 5.09 10.71
CA LYS A 97 7.11 6.46 10.36
C LYS A 97 8.55 6.75 10.80
N GLY A 98 8.92 6.37 12.03
CA GLY A 98 10.27 6.54 12.56
C GLY A 98 11.32 5.84 11.72
N THR A 99 11.13 4.54 11.44
CA THR A 99 12.04 3.77 10.57
C THR A 99 12.24 4.40 9.19
N LYS A 100 11.17 4.92 8.56
CA LYS A 100 11.29 5.62 7.28
C LYS A 100 12.12 6.91 7.39
N LEU A 101 11.89 7.71 8.43
CA LEU A 101 12.66 8.91 8.71
C LEU A 101 14.14 8.57 8.94
N ASP A 102 14.42 7.56 9.77
CA ASP A 102 15.79 7.12 10.07
C ASP A 102 16.50 6.65 8.79
N THR A 103 15.84 5.86 7.94
CA THR A 103 16.42 5.44 6.66
C THR A 103 16.68 6.61 5.71
N ALA A 104 15.80 7.61 5.68
CA ALA A 104 15.97 8.78 4.83
C ALA A 104 17.17 9.65 5.30
N LEU A 105 17.33 9.81 6.62
CA LEU A 105 18.46 10.54 7.21
C LEU A 105 19.80 9.86 6.90
N VAL A 106 19.86 8.53 7.01
CA VAL A 106 21.08 7.77 6.65
C VAL A 106 21.43 7.96 5.17
N ILE A 107 20.44 7.88 4.28
CA ILE A 107 20.65 8.11 2.84
C ILE A 107 21.14 9.53 2.57
N GLU A 108 20.55 10.55 3.22
CA GLU A 108 20.99 11.94 3.06
C GLU A 108 22.43 12.15 3.56
N GLU A 109 22.79 11.56 4.70
CA GLU A 109 24.14 11.65 5.25
C GLU A 109 25.18 10.99 4.33
N GLU A 110 24.87 9.80 3.80
CA GLU A 110 25.72 9.09 2.83
C GLU A 110 25.87 9.88 1.53
N LEU A 111 24.78 10.46 1.01
CA LEU A 111 24.82 11.31 -0.18
C LEU A 111 25.64 12.58 0.06
N HIS A 112 25.53 13.20 1.23
CA HIS A 112 26.32 14.38 1.58
C HIS A 112 27.82 14.04 1.63
N LYS A 113 28.19 12.92 2.27
CA LYS A 113 29.57 12.42 2.32
C LYS A 113 30.11 12.14 0.90
N ALA A 114 29.33 11.46 0.06
CA ALA A 114 29.70 11.20 -1.34
C ALA A 114 29.90 12.50 -2.14
N ARG A 115 29.08 13.53 -1.87
CA ARG A 115 29.22 14.83 -2.52
C ARG A 115 30.47 15.58 -2.05
N SER A 116 30.75 15.62 -0.75
CA SER A 116 31.95 16.27 -0.21
C SER A 116 33.22 15.63 -0.75
N THR A 117 33.29 14.30 -0.75
CA THR A 117 34.44 13.57 -1.32
C THR A 117 34.63 13.82 -2.82
N LEU A 118 33.53 13.92 -3.58
CA LEU A 118 33.60 14.29 -5.00
C LEU A 118 34.12 15.73 -5.20
N GLU A 119 33.66 16.69 -4.40
CA GLU A 119 34.15 18.08 -4.48
C GLU A 119 35.62 18.20 -4.05
N GLU A 120 36.05 17.47 -3.03
CA GLU A 120 37.47 17.37 -2.65
C GLU A 120 38.31 16.76 -3.77
N ALA A 121 37.86 15.65 -4.37
CA ALA A 121 38.53 15.03 -5.51
C ALA A 121 38.57 15.98 -6.71
N ARG A 122 37.50 16.73 -6.97
CA ARG A 122 37.44 17.74 -8.02
C ARG A 122 38.39 18.90 -7.74
N PHE A 123 38.43 19.42 -6.52
CA PHE A 123 39.36 20.47 -6.12
C PHE A 123 40.80 20.01 -6.30
N ASN A 124 41.14 18.83 -5.77
CA ASN A 124 42.46 18.23 -5.92
C ASN A 124 42.83 18.03 -7.40
N LEU A 125 41.90 17.58 -8.23
CA LEU A 125 42.11 17.44 -9.68
C LEU A 125 42.35 18.81 -10.34
N VAL A 126 41.55 19.82 -10.03
CA VAL A 126 41.73 21.19 -10.58
C VAL A 126 43.07 21.76 -10.15
N THR A 127 43.47 21.60 -8.89
CA THR A 127 44.79 22.03 -8.40
C THR A 127 45.92 21.27 -9.08
N ALA A 128 45.80 19.94 -9.24
CA ALA A 128 46.78 19.13 -9.94
C ALA A 128 46.92 19.54 -11.41
N LEU A 129 45.80 19.74 -12.12
CA LEU A 129 45.78 20.22 -13.49
C LEU A 129 46.36 21.62 -13.61
N SER A 130 46.02 22.54 -12.72
CA SER A 130 46.57 23.92 -12.71
C SER A 130 48.08 23.92 -12.49
N ASN A 131 48.60 23.06 -11.60
CA ASN A 131 50.03 22.94 -11.32
C ASN A 131 50.80 22.29 -12.48
N VAL A 132 50.18 21.35 -13.20
CA VAL A 132 50.75 20.70 -14.38
C VAL A 132 50.67 21.63 -15.60
N GLU A 133 49.56 22.33 -15.81
CA GLU A 133 49.37 23.32 -16.87
C GLU A 133 50.29 24.52 -16.68
N ALA A 134 50.41 25.10 -15.48
CA ALA A 134 51.28 26.26 -15.27
C ALA A 134 52.76 25.96 -15.53
N LYS A 135 53.23 24.75 -15.18
CA LYS A 135 54.63 24.36 -15.40
C LYS A 135 54.91 23.89 -16.83
N LYS A 136 53.95 23.22 -17.47
CA LYS A 136 54.09 22.76 -18.86
C LYS A 136 53.78 23.86 -19.89
N GLU A 137 52.80 24.73 -19.65
CA GLU A 137 52.46 25.84 -20.55
C GLU A 137 53.67 26.77 -20.71
N VAL A 138 54.33 27.19 -19.63
CA VAL A 138 55.46 28.12 -19.74
C VAL A 138 56.62 27.54 -20.55
N GLN A 139 57.00 26.28 -20.31
CA GLN A 139 58.08 25.62 -21.05
C GLN A 139 57.69 25.28 -22.49
N LEU A 140 56.45 24.86 -22.73
CA LEU A 140 55.97 24.51 -24.07
C LEU A 140 55.73 25.74 -24.94
N ILE A 141 55.22 26.84 -24.38
CA ILE A 141 55.01 28.11 -25.07
C ILE A 141 56.35 28.64 -25.60
N GLU A 142 57.38 28.65 -24.76
CA GLU A 142 58.71 29.11 -25.16
C GLU A 142 59.32 28.23 -26.27
N ALA A 143 59.23 26.90 -26.13
CA ALA A 143 59.71 25.96 -27.14
C ALA A 143 58.93 26.04 -28.47
N VAL A 144 57.59 26.20 -28.40
CA VAL A 144 56.73 26.30 -29.58
C VAL A 144 56.95 27.64 -30.31
N MET A 145 57.11 28.74 -29.59
CA MET A 145 57.48 30.04 -30.18
C MET A 145 58.85 29.97 -30.88
N GLN A 146 59.86 29.33 -30.27
CA GLN A 146 61.16 29.10 -30.92
C GLN A 146 61.06 28.21 -32.17
N SER A 147 60.14 27.24 -32.19
CA SER A 147 59.90 26.40 -33.37
C SER A 147 59.23 27.15 -34.53
N ALA A 148 58.46 28.21 -34.24
CA ALA A 148 57.84 29.07 -35.25
C ALA A 148 58.89 29.83 -36.07
N ALA A 149 60.01 30.24 -35.43
CA ALA A 149 61.15 30.84 -36.11
C ALA A 149 61.83 29.88 -37.11
N LYS A 150 61.60 28.56 -36.96
CA LYS A 150 62.05 27.51 -37.90
C LYS A 150 60.97 27.14 -38.94
N GLY A 151 59.86 27.90 -39.01
CA GLY A 151 58.82 27.78 -40.02
C GLY A 151 57.61 26.89 -39.68
N LYS A 152 57.56 26.26 -38.50
CA LYS A 152 56.42 25.41 -38.09
C LYS A 152 55.41 26.18 -37.22
N VAL A 153 54.26 26.54 -37.80
CA VAL A 153 53.19 27.29 -37.11
C VAL A 153 52.19 26.34 -36.45
N GLN A 154 51.92 26.51 -35.16
CA GLN A 154 51.03 25.65 -34.36
C GLN A 154 50.19 26.50 -33.40
N ALA A 155 48.99 26.05 -33.03
CA ALA A 155 48.18 26.71 -32.01
C ALA A 155 48.77 26.49 -30.61
N ILE A 156 49.11 27.58 -29.91
CA ILE A 156 49.61 27.57 -28.53
C ILE A 156 48.46 27.36 -27.55
N ARG A 157 47.38 28.13 -27.69
CA ARG A 157 46.23 28.07 -26.79
C ARG A 157 44.96 28.34 -27.56
N GLN A 158 43.91 27.60 -27.21
CA GLN A 158 42.60 27.76 -27.82
C GLN A 158 41.50 27.59 -26.78
N GLY A 159 40.38 28.29 -26.97
CA GLY A 159 39.28 28.22 -26.01
C GLY A 159 38.23 29.30 -26.21
N TYR A 160 37.17 29.22 -25.42
CA TYR A 160 36.10 30.22 -25.46
C TYR A 160 36.46 31.42 -24.58
N LEU A 161 36.42 32.62 -25.16
CA LEU A 161 36.52 33.88 -24.44
C LEU A 161 35.36 34.81 -24.83
N SER A 162 35.05 35.77 -23.96
CA SER A 162 34.06 36.81 -24.20
C SER A 162 34.72 38.03 -24.85
N LYS A 163 34.33 38.35 -26.09
CA LYS A 163 34.80 39.52 -26.85
C LYS A 163 33.75 40.62 -26.82
N ARG A 164 34.12 41.84 -26.39
CA ARG A 164 33.24 43.01 -26.52
C ARG A 164 33.16 43.46 -27.98
N SER A 165 31.95 43.74 -28.47
CA SER A 165 31.76 44.32 -29.80
C SER A 165 32.17 45.80 -29.79
N SER A 166 32.82 46.23 -30.86
CA SER A 166 33.29 47.61 -31.06
C SER A 166 32.19 48.54 -31.60
N ASN A 167 30.96 48.06 -31.71
CA ASN A 167 29.81 48.86 -32.18
C ASN A 167 29.20 49.63 -30.99
N LEU A 168 28.44 50.71 -31.26
CA LEU A 168 27.84 51.58 -30.23
C LEU A 168 27.03 50.82 -29.15
N SER A 169 26.49 49.63 -29.45
CA SER A 169 25.68 48.84 -28.52
C SER A 169 26.50 47.99 -27.52
N GLY A 170 27.83 47.88 -27.66
CA GLY A 170 28.72 47.34 -26.62
C GLY A 170 28.49 45.91 -26.13
N ASP A 171 27.81 45.05 -26.91
CA ASP A 171 27.46 43.68 -26.54
C ASP A 171 28.67 42.74 -26.43
N TRP A 172 28.63 41.76 -25.52
CA TRP A 172 29.69 40.76 -25.28
C TRP A 172 29.35 39.44 -25.96
N LYS A 173 30.27 38.90 -26.77
CA LYS A 173 30.05 37.68 -27.53
C LYS A 173 31.09 36.63 -27.21
N ARG A 174 30.62 35.44 -26.83
CA ARG A 174 31.46 34.26 -26.67
C ARG A 174 31.97 33.79 -28.03
N ARG A 175 33.29 33.75 -28.23
CA ARG A 175 33.96 33.28 -29.46
C ARG A 175 35.05 32.28 -29.10
N PHE A 176 35.31 31.33 -30.00
CA PHE A 176 36.44 30.41 -29.85
C PHE A 176 37.67 31.07 -30.46
N PHE A 177 38.66 31.35 -29.61
CA PHE A 177 39.91 32.01 -29.96
C PHE A 177 41.02 30.98 -30.12
N VAL A 178 41.98 31.30 -31.00
CA VAL A 178 43.21 30.55 -31.19
C VAL A 178 44.38 31.54 -31.21
N LEU A 179 45.35 31.32 -30.34
CA LEU A 179 46.65 31.99 -30.35
C LEU A 179 47.66 31.05 -31.01
N ASP A 180 48.30 31.48 -32.09
CA ASP A 180 49.32 30.69 -32.77
C ASP A 180 50.75 30.97 -32.27
N SER A 181 51.69 30.16 -32.73
CA SER A 181 53.11 30.21 -32.34
C SER A 181 53.86 31.43 -32.87
N ARG A 182 53.24 32.25 -33.73
CA ARG A 182 53.78 33.53 -34.21
C ARG A 182 53.31 34.71 -33.37
N GLY A 183 52.47 34.48 -32.35
CA GLY A 183 51.85 35.53 -31.56
C GLY A 183 50.61 36.14 -32.19
N MET A 184 50.05 35.51 -33.25
CA MET A 184 48.82 35.98 -33.87
C MET A 184 47.61 35.41 -33.14
N LEU A 185 46.71 36.29 -32.70
CA LEU A 185 45.46 35.92 -32.06
C LEU A 185 44.30 36.12 -33.03
N TYR A 186 43.59 35.04 -33.36
CA TYR A 186 42.41 35.08 -34.23
C TYR A 186 41.24 34.31 -33.61
N TYR A 187 40.04 34.49 -34.17
CA TYR A 187 38.84 33.83 -33.68
C TYR A 187 37.98 33.32 -34.83
N TYR A 188 37.30 32.20 -34.60
CA TYR A 188 36.31 31.71 -35.55
C TYR A 188 34.98 32.44 -35.35
N ARG A 189 34.49 33.06 -36.43
CA ARG A 189 33.12 33.56 -36.49
C ARG A 189 32.23 32.39 -36.87
N LYS A 190 31.34 31.97 -35.98
CA LYS A 190 30.23 31.10 -36.35
C LYS A 190 29.43 31.80 -37.44
N GLU A 191 29.46 31.27 -38.66
CA GLU A 191 28.57 31.71 -39.73
C GLU A 191 27.14 31.54 -39.24
N LYS A 192 26.29 32.53 -39.53
CA LYS A 192 24.85 32.34 -39.31
C LYS A 192 24.43 31.30 -40.35
N SER A 193 24.23 30.05 -39.93
CA SER A 193 23.45 29.12 -40.73
C SER A 193 22.16 29.85 -41.12
N LYS A 194 21.92 30.01 -42.43
CA LYS A 194 20.65 30.55 -42.93
C LYS A 194 19.53 29.86 -42.14
N PRO A 195 18.57 30.60 -41.55
CA PRO A 195 17.42 29.93 -40.93
C PRO A 195 16.74 29.14 -42.05
N SER A 196 16.71 27.81 -41.90
CA SER A 196 15.85 26.93 -42.68
C SER A 196 14.42 27.23 -42.28
N GLY A 197 13.89 28.34 -42.79
CA GLY A 197 12.47 28.59 -42.84
C GLY A 197 11.88 27.68 -43.91
N GLY A 198 10.93 26.83 -43.51
CA GLY A 198 10.04 26.19 -44.46
C GLY A 198 9.35 27.26 -45.29
N GLY A 199 9.46 27.15 -46.61
CA GLY A 199 8.90 28.08 -47.56
C GLY A 199 9.25 27.64 -48.97
N SER A 200 8.32 26.91 -49.59
CA SER A 200 8.32 26.59 -51.01
C SER A 200 8.51 27.86 -51.85
N HIS A 201 9.46 27.85 -52.80
CA HIS A 201 9.26 28.37 -54.16
C HIS A 201 10.51 28.13 -55.03
N LEU A 202 10.31 27.27 -56.03
CA LEU A 202 10.71 27.34 -57.45
C LEU A 202 12.00 28.08 -57.88
N ALA A 203 12.79 27.30 -58.64
CA ALA A 203 13.50 27.65 -59.88
C ALA A 203 14.74 28.55 -59.84
N GLY A 204 15.77 28.13 -60.59
CA GLY A 204 16.74 29.06 -61.17
C GLY A 204 18.23 28.77 -60.94
N GLN A 205 18.75 27.74 -61.61
CA GLN A 205 19.89 27.86 -62.54
C GLN A 205 21.27 28.41 -62.06
N ARG A 206 22.26 27.50 -62.15
CA ARG A 206 23.63 27.64 -62.69
C ARG A 206 24.75 28.39 -61.93
N ASN A 207 25.86 27.64 -61.89
CA ASN A 207 27.28 27.99 -62.03
C ASN A 207 28.11 28.41 -60.79
N SER A 208 29.13 27.57 -60.56
CA SER A 208 30.55 27.85 -60.26
C SER A 208 30.96 29.33 -60.41
N SER A 209 31.82 29.90 -59.58
CA SER A 209 33.25 29.53 -59.41
C SER A 209 33.94 30.37 -58.31
N GLU A 210 34.85 29.71 -57.59
CA GLU A 210 36.21 30.12 -57.16
C GLU A 210 36.62 31.53 -56.66
N MET A 211 37.64 31.47 -55.78
CA MET A 211 38.73 32.44 -55.48
C MET A 211 38.38 33.72 -54.68
N SER A 212 38.72 33.77 -53.39
CA SER A 212 40.02 34.13 -52.76
C SER A 212 40.26 35.66 -52.67
N PRO A 213 41.34 36.12 -51.99
CA PRO A 213 41.32 36.95 -50.78
C PRO A 213 41.50 38.45 -51.11
N ASP A 214 41.49 39.34 -50.09
CA ASP A 214 42.57 40.34 -49.90
C ASP A 214 42.32 41.34 -48.76
N CYS A 215 43.47 41.73 -48.18
CA CYS A 215 43.79 42.75 -47.18
C CYS A 215 43.64 42.38 -45.69
#